data_AF-A0A1G7T097-F1
#
_entry.id   AF-A0A1G7T097-F1
#
_cell.length_a   1.000
_cell.length_b   1.000
_cell.length_c   1.000
_cell.angle_alpha   90.00
_cell.angle_beta   90.00
_cell.angle_gamma   90.00
#
_symmetry.space_group_name_H-M   'P 1'
#
loop_
_entity.id
_entity.type
_entity.pdbx_description
1 polymer ?
#
loop_
_entity_poly.entity_id
_entity_poly.type
_entity_poly.pdbx_seq_one_letter_code
_entity_poly.pdbx_strand_id
1 'polypeptide(L)' 'MDKEVIKGALLLLGVTLAVTLFCIIATDDGWRKLGCVFRALFHGIAISSIRGICM' A
#
# COMPACT_ATOMS: atom_id res chain seq x y z
N MET A 1 14.05 21.10 9.49
CA MET A 1 13.43 19.76 9.62
C MET A 1 14.53 18.82 10.06
N ASP A 2 14.45 18.34 11.30
CA ASP A 2 15.52 17.60 11.96
C ASP A 2 15.90 16.33 11.20
N LYS A 3 17.21 16.12 11.05
CA LYS A 3 17.80 14.96 10.37
C LYS A 3 17.36 13.65 11.03
N GLU A 4 17.13 13.68 12.33
CA GLU A 4 16.58 12.61 13.16
C GLU A 4 15.15 12.23 12.73
N VAL A 5 14.30 13.22 12.47
CA VAL A 5 12.91 13.00 12.03
C VAL A 5 12.87 12.36 10.63
N ILE A 6 13.73 12.83 9.72
CA ILE A 6 13.85 12.26 8.38
C ILE A 6 14.31 10.80 8.44
N LYS A 7 15.30 10.50 9.30
CA LYS A 7 15.84 9.15 9.47
C LYS A 7 14.80 8.21 10.10
N GLY A 8 14.06 8.68 11.10
CA GLY A 8 12.94 7.95 11.71
C GLY A 8 11.80 7.69 10.74
N ALA A 9 11.41 8.70 9.95
CA ALA A 9 10.40 8.55 8.91
C ALA A 9 10.83 7.56 7.83
N LEU A 10 12.10 7.56 7.43
CA LEU A 10 12.63 6.62 6.44
C LEU A 10 12.60 5.17 6.95
N LEU A 11 12.93 4.96 8.22
CA LEU A 11 12.83 3.65 8.88
C LEU A 11 11.39 3.16 8.95
N LEU A 12 10.48 4.01 9.42
CA LEU A 12 9.05 3.69 9.48
C LEU A 12 8.49 3.35 8.10
N LEU A 13 8.86 4.13 7.08
CA LEU A 13 8.42 3.91 5.70
C LEU A 13 8.97 2.58 5.17
N GLY A 14 10.24 2.25 5.45
CA GLY A 14 10.84 0.97 5.08
C GLY A 14 10.16 -0.24 5.74
N VAL A 15 9.91 -0.18 7.05
CA VAL A 15 9.22 -1.26 7.78
C VAL A 15 7.79 -1.44 7.26
N THR A 16 7.08 -0.33 7.04
CA THR A 16 5.71 -0.37 6.53
C THR A 16 5.65 -0.99 5.13
N LEU A 17 6.60 -0.63 4.25
CA LEU A 17 6.72 -1.23 2.92
C LEU A 17 7.02 -2.72 2.97
N ALA A 18 7.95 -3.14 3.85
CA ALA A 18 8.30 -4.55 4.01
C ALA A 18 7.10 -5.39 4.49
N VAL A 19 6.36 -4.91 5.49
CA VAL A 19 5.15 -5.58 6.00
C VAL A 19 4.07 -5.63 4.93
N THR A 20 3.87 -4.53 4.21
CA THR A 20 2.87 -4.45 3.14
C THR A 20 3.18 -5.46 2.04
N LEU A 21 4.43 -5.47 1.52
CA LEU A 21 4.91 -6.45 0.54
C LEU A 21 4.74 -7.89 1.00
N PHE A 22 5.07 -8.18 2.26
CA PHE A 22 4.92 -9.51 2.81
C PHE A 22 3.44 -9.95 2.84
N CYS A 23 2.52 -9.08 3.27
CA CYS A 23 1.09 -9.34 3.23
C CYS A 23 0.58 -9.62 1.81
N ILE A 24 1.08 -8.87 0.82
CA ILE A 24 0.68 -9.03 -0.60
C ILE A 24 1.14 -10.39 -1.13
N ILE A 25 2.38 -10.79 -0.84
CA ILE A 25 2.94 -12.06 -1.30
C ILE A 25 2.28 -13.24 -0.58
N ALA A 26 1.95 -13.07 0.70
CA ALA A 26 1.30 -14.10 1.51
C ALA A 26 -0.19 -14.33 1.16
N THR A 27 -0.78 -13.49 0.30
CA THR A 27 -2.18 -13.62 -0.13
C THR A 27 -2.21 -14.12 -1.58
N ASP A 28 -2.92 -15.22 -1.87
CA ASP A 28 -3.01 -15.82 -3.22
C ASP A 28 -3.41 -14.80 -4.32
N ASP A 29 -4.27 -13.84 -4.01
CA ASP A 29 -4.71 -12.77 -4.93
C ASP A 29 -4.11 -11.39 -4.64
N GLY A 30 -3.09 -11.30 -3.78
CA GLY A 30 -2.56 -10.04 -3.28
C GLY A 30 -2.07 -9.11 -4.40
N TRP A 31 -1.35 -9.64 -5.38
CA TRP A 31 -0.85 -8.87 -6.53
C TRP A 31 -1.97 -8.33 -7.43
N ARG A 32 -3.02 -9.12 -7.68
CA ARG A 32 -4.20 -8.69 -8.44
C ARG A 32 -4.96 -7.60 -7.70
N LYS A 33 -5.21 -7.80 -6.40
CA LYS A 33 -5.86 -6.82 -5.53
C LYS A 33 -5.10 -5.51 -5.51
N LEU A 34 -3.78 -5.57 -5.34
CA LEU A 34 -2.98 -4.36 -5.26
C LEU A 34 -2.91 -3.61 -6.58
N GLY A 35 -2.77 -4.30 -7.72
CA GLY A 35 -2.84 -3.66 -9.03
C GLY A 35 -4.20 -2.99 -9.28
N CYS A 36 -5.29 -3.62 -8.85
CA CYS A 36 -6.64 -3.06 -8.96
C CYS A 36 -6.83 -1.84 -8.06
N VAL A 37 -6.40 -1.91 -6.79
CA VAL A 37 -6.42 -0.81 -5.81
C VAL A 37 -5.57 0.36 -6.31
N PHE A 38 -4.36 0.10 -6.81
CA PHE A 38 -3.46 1.12 -7.33
C PHE A 38 -4.04 1.82 -8.57
N ARG A 39 -4.64 1.05 -9.48
CA ARG A 39 -5.34 1.59 -10.65
C ARG A 39 -6.56 2.43 -10.26
N ALA A 40 -7.33 1.97 -9.27
CA ALA A 40 -8.49 2.69 -8.76
C ALA A 40 -8.08 4.01 -8.07
N LEU A 41 -7.00 3.99 -7.28
CA LEU A 41 -6.38 5.18 -6.70
C LEU A 41 -5.93 6.18 -7.78
N PHE A 42 -5.24 5.71 -8.83
CA PHE A 42 -4.82 6.55 -9.96
C PHE A 42 -5.99 7.15 -10.75
N HIS A 43 -7.12 6.46 -10.81
CA HIS A 43 -8.35 6.95 -11.45
C HIS A 43 -9.20 7.84 -10.53
N GLY A 44 -8.77 8.10 -9.28
CA GLY A 44 -9.52 8.95 -8.34
C GLY A 44 -10.79 8.29 -7.80
N ILE A 45 -10.87 6.95 -7.82
CA ILE A 45 -12.00 6.21 -7.27
C ILE A 45 -11.93 6.26 -5.74
N ALA A 46 -13.07 6.57 -5.11
CA ALA A 46 -13.16 6.61 -3.66
C ALA A 46 -12.75 5.26 -3.03
N ILE A 47 -11.90 5.31 -1.99
CA ILE A 47 -11.37 4.12 -1.29
C ILE A 47 -12.51 3.24 -0.75
N SER A 48 -13.64 3.85 -0.39
CA SER A 48 -14.87 3.17 0.02
C SER A 48 -15.49 2.27 -1.07
N SER A 49 -15.25 2.55 -2.36
CA SER A 49 -15.72 1.71 -3.48
C SER A 49 -14.70 0.66 -3.93
N ILE A 50 -13.41 0.83 -3.61
CA ILE A 50 -12.35 -0.12 -4.02
C ILE A 50 -12.64 -1.53 -3.53
N ARG A 51 -13.22 -1.66 -2.32
CA ARG A 51 -13.60 -2.97 -1.77
C ARG A 51 -14.69 -3.68 -2.59
N GLY A 52 -15.58 -2.95 -3.27
CA GLY A 52 -16.61 -3.55 -4.13
C GLY A 52 -16.14 -3.85 -5.55
N ILE A 53 -15.04 -3.25 -6.00
CA ILE A 53 -14.53 -3.36 -7.38
C ILE A 53 -13.34 -4.32 -7.46
N CYS A 54 -12.53 -4.36 -6.40
CA CYS A 54 -11.29 -5.11 -6.34
C CYS A 54 -11.37 -6.38 -5.46
N MET A 55 -12.56 -6.74 -4.95
CA MET A 55 -12.75 -7.96 -4.15
C MET A 55 -12.87 -9.22 -4.98
#